data_AF-A0A7X3WE97-F1
#
_entry.id   AF-A0A7X3WE97-F1
#
_cell.length_a   1.000
_cell.length_b   1.000
_cell.length_c   1.000
_cell.angle_alpha   90.00
_cell.angle_beta   90.00
_cell.angle_gamma   90.00
#
_symmetry.space_group_name_H-M   'P 1'
#
loop_
_entity.id
_entity.type
_entity.pdbx_description
1 polymer ?
#
loop_
_entity_poly.entity_id
_entity_poly.type
_entity_poly.pdbx_seq_one_letter_code
_entity_poly.pdbx_strand_id
1 'polypeptide(L)'
;MLILTNMNALSEAYPKETPRIKQAVETLADTHNADIHDIDEVYLQKTGEHITIPEYPDSCLTGMAKVIKNEIISRTDGALDTLIIVGDETIIPMWEIGLAKLRFHTDSFYADLDRDGLPEVAVTRILGNPEAMIQQMSDTTETAGPDATIMCSEDTRIHLETQQFMDALTQQGHQVDVIGRKEDGKLPNSDLIIHFGHGSPKGLSNRFGENFITAKSMPHLARNPIAFINGCATTPPGSELLRAFLNNGCRTYLGNTATVPGMIPARYTNQLVMCFLNAYKANPDGSVVKLFTEARAGYAQINHLSKLLLKLEKKETLHQFRGDMQTHLLTFLEWNAYGSPFSRLHQGTGRSVFAKYPLIDHISDNGVYLKVPGQSEIESDFNIVQEDGQPILFLQADWLNSVSSAIELQIKQNGQTIHQLKGDTHIIFQHIENICVGGYVDGKMYRAYWLLPLERTEGENRLRIELTSKGTEIQILPESMIQIWPEWETTAAPQSE
;
A
#
# COMPACT_ATOMS: atom_id res chain seq x y z
N MET A 1 -22.46 8.39 5.48
CA MET A 1 -21.76 8.10 4.20
C MET A 1 -22.34 9.01 3.13
N LEU A 2 -21.56 9.43 2.12
CA LEU A 2 -21.98 10.30 1.04
C LEU A 2 -21.64 9.65 -0.31
N ILE A 3 -22.59 9.61 -1.22
CA ILE A 3 -22.42 9.14 -2.60
C ILE A 3 -22.45 10.35 -3.52
N LEU A 4 -21.31 10.66 -4.13
CA LEU A 4 -21.13 11.73 -5.08
C LEU A 4 -21.37 11.22 -6.50
N THR A 5 -22.24 11.89 -7.25
CA THR A 5 -22.59 11.51 -8.62
C THR A 5 -22.82 12.74 -9.50
N ASN A 6 -22.90 12.52 -10.80
CA ASN A 6 -23.33 13.49 -11.81
C ASN A 6 -24.21 12.72 -12.80
N MET A 7 -25.52 12.64 -12.52
CA MET A 7 -26.42 11.78 -13.30
C MET A 7 -26.62 12.29 -14.72
N ASN A 8 -26.44 13.60 -14.97
CA ASN A 8 -26.46 14.13 -16.34
C ASN A 8 -25.26 13.60 -17.15
N ALA A 9 -24.03 13.74 -16.63
CA ALA A 9 -22.84 13.21 -17.30
C ALA A 9 -22.88 11.69 -17.45
N LEU A 10 -23.40 10.96 -16.45
CA LEU A 10 -23.66 9.52 -16.56
C LEU A 10 -24.67 9.19 -17.67
N SER A 11 -25.74 9.97 -17.81
CA SER A 11 -26.74 9.82 -18.87
C SER A 11 -26.15 10.04 -20.25
N GLU A 12 -25.23 10.99 -20.40
CA GLU A 12 -24.52 11.24 -21.65
C GLU A 12 -23.56 10.10 -22.00
N ALA A 13 -22.79 9.60 -21.01
CA ALA A 13 -21.84 8.50 -21.20
C ALA A 13 -22.52 7.14 -21.42
N TYR A 14 -23.63 6.88 -20.70
CA TYR A 14 -24.31 5.58 -20.64
C TYR A 14 -25.83 5.72 -20.76
N PRO A 15 -26.38 6.24 -21.87
CA PRO A 15 -27.78 6.63 -21.98
C PRO A 15 -28.77 5.47 -21.75
N LYS A 16 -28.38 4.24 -22.10
CA LYS A 16 -29.22 3.04 -21.93
C LYS A 16 -29.15 2.45 -20.52
N GLU A 17 -28.00 2.57 -19.86
CA GLU A 17 -27.73 1.90 -18.58
C GLU A 17 -27.90 2.83 -17.38
N THR A 18 -27.99 4.15 -17.60
CA THR A 18 -28.14 5.13 -16.51
C THR A 18 -29.31 4.85 -15.57
N PRO A 19 -30.50 4.42 -16.03
CA PRO A 19 -31.56 4.02 -15.11
C PRO A 19 -31.15 2.91 -14.13
N ARG A 20 -30.34 1.93 -14.59
CA ARG A 20 -29.84 0.84 -13.75
C ARG A 20 -28.73 1.30 -12.80
N ILE A 21 -27.83 2.18 -13.28
CA ILE A 21 -26.80 2.79 -12.43
C ILE A 21 -27.45 3.63 -11.33
N LYS A 22 -28.43 4.47 -11.68
CA LYS A 22 -29.19 5.27 -10.71
C LYS A 22 -29.89 4.40 -9.67
N GLN A 23 -30.58 3.35 -10.11
CA GLN A 23 -31.22 2.40 -9.19
C GLN A 23 -30.20 1.74 -8.23
N ALA A 24 -29.00 1.40 -8.72
CA ALA A 24 -27.94 0.84 -7.88
C ALA A 24 -27.41 1.86 -6.86
N VAL A 25 -27.24 3.12 -7.25
CA VAL A 25 -26.89 4.23 -6.35
C VAL A 25 -27.94 4.43 -5.26
N GLU A 26 -29.22 4.47 -5.64
CA GLU A 26 -30.35 4.58 -4.70
C GLU A 26 -30.41 3.39 -3.74
N THR A 27 -30.26 2.18 -4.26
CA THR A 27 -30.24 0.95 -3.43
C THR A 27 -29.08 0.98 -2.43
N LEU A 28 -27.89 1.39 -2.88
CA LEU A 28 -26.72 1.52 -2.01
C LEU A 28 -26.95 2.59 -0.93
N ALA A 29 -27.53 3.73 -1.31
CA ALA A 29 -27.86 4.80 -0.38
C ALA A 29 -28.84 4.33 0.69
N ASP A 30 -29.94 3.68 0.29
CA ASP A 30 -30.96 3.16 1.20
C ASP A 30 -30.38 2.09 2.14
N THR A 31 -29.57 1.18 1.61
CA THR A 31 -29.00 0.06 2.39
C THR A 31 -28.07 0.53 3.50
N HIS A 32 -27.27 1.57 3.24
CA HIS A 32 -26.26 2.06 4.18
C HIS A 32 -26.60 3.42 4.80
N ASN A 33 -27.85 3.88 4.67
CA ASN A 33 -28.30 5.19 5.13
C ASN A 33 -27.34 6.31 4.69
N ALA A 34 -27.03 6.33 3.39
CA ALA A 34 -26.13 7.28 2.75
C ALA A 34 -26.91 8.42 2.10
N ASP A 35 -26.30 9.60 2.09
CA ASP A 35 -26.82 10.72 1.30
C ASP A 35 -26.33 10.62 -0.14
N ILE A 36 -27.19 10.89 -1.11
CA ILE A 36 -26.81 11.07 -2.52
C ILE A 36 -26.60 12.55 -2.80
N HIS A 37 -25.48 12.90 -3.40
CA HIS A 37 -25.13 14.25 -3.85
C HIS A 37 -24.89 14.24 -5.36
N ASP A 38 -25.89 14.70 -6.11
CA ASP A 38 -25.73 14.97 -7.53
C ASP A 38 -25.16 16.38 -7.72
N ILE A 39 -23.90 16.47 -8.18
CA ILE A 39 -23.22 17.76 -8.35
C ILE A 39 -23.83 18.58 -9.48
N ASP A 40 -24.44 17.95 -10.48
CA ASP A 40 -25.06 18.66 -11.60
C ASP A 40 -26.36 19.33 -11.14
N GLU A 41 -27.21 18.62 -10.38
CA GLU A 41 -28.42 19.21 -9.83
C GLU A 41 -28.10 20.40 -8.91
N VAL A 42 -27.08 20.27 -8.07
CA VAL A 42 -26.65 21.33 -7.15
C VAL A 42 -26.08 22.52 -7.91
N TYR A 43 -25.28 22.27 -8.94
CA TYR A 43 -24.73 23.33 -9.78
C TYR A 43 -25.85 24.05 -10.55
N LEU A 44 -26.76 23.30 -11.17
CA LEU A 44 -27.93 23.81 -11.88
C LEU A 44 -28.83 24.68 -10.99
N GLN A 45 -29.07 24.27 -9.74
CA GLN A 45 -29.83 25.08 -8.79
C GLN A 45 -29.14 26.41 -8.44
N LYS A 46 -27.81 26.45 -8.43
CA LYS A 46 -27.02 27.64 -8.08
C LYS A 46 -26.79 28.58 -9.26
N THR A 47 -26.57 28.05 -10.46
CA THR A 47 -26.12 28.81 -11.63
C THR A 47 -27.18 28.92 -12.73
N GLY A 48 -28.17 28.03 -12.75
CA GLY A 48 -29.12 27.88 -13.84
C GLY A 48 -28.58 27.12 -15.06
N GLU A 49 -27.37 26.56 -14.97
CA GLU A 49 -26.71 25.81 -16.04
C GLU A 49 -26.26 24.43 -15.55
N HIS A 50 -26.23 23.44 -16.45
CA HIS A 50 -25.62 22.14 -16.15
C HIS A 50 -24.10 22.28 -15.99
N ILE A 51 -23.51 21.43 -15.14
CA ILE A 51 -22.06 21.41 -14.95
C ILE A 51 -21.41 20.69 -16.14
N THR A 52 -20.62 21.41 -16.92
CA THR A 52 -19.79 20.82 -17.98
C THR A 52 -18.42 20.48 -17.42
N ILE A 53 -18.07 19.19 -17.39
CA ILE A 53 -16.71 18.75 -17.05
C ILE A 53 -15.82 18.86 -18.30
N PRO A 54 -14.73 19.64 -18.27
CA PRO A 54 -13.77 19.70 -19.37
C PRO A 54 -13.11 18.35 -19.64
N GLU A 55 -12.70 18.11 -20.89
CA GLU A 55 -11.91 16.92 -21.24
C GLU A 55 -10.53 16.95 -20.56
N TYR A 56 -10.05 15.78 -20.14
CA TYR A 56 -8.72 15.64 -19.55
C TYR A 56 -7.60 15.68 -20.61
N PRO A 57 -6.44 16.32 -20.32
CA PRO A 57 -6.14 17.13 -19.14
C PRO A 57 -6.55 18.61 -19.28
N ASP A 58 -7.15 19.22 -18.25
CA ASP A 58 -7.50 20.65 -18.21
C ASP A 58 -7.24 21.28 -16.81
N SER A 59 -6.57 22.43 -16.80
CA SER A 59 -6.25 23.18 -15.57
C SER A 59 -7.46 23.66 -14.75
N CYS A 60 -8.65 23.74 -15.38
CA CYS A 60 -9.92 24.10 -14.75
C CYS A 60 -10.43 23.00 -13.81
N LEU A 61 -10.04 21.74 -14.04
CA LEU A 61 -10.54 20.58 -13.30
C LEU A 61 -10.22 20.67 -11.81
N THR A 62 -9.02 21.12 -11.43
CA THR A 62 -8.67 21.38 -10.03
C THR A 62 -9.51 22.51 -9.41
N GLY A 63 -9.97 23.48 -10.22
CA GLY A 63 -10.91 24.51 -9.76
C GLY A 63 -12.28 23.93 -9.44
N MET A 64 -12.79 23.05 -10.29
CA MET A 64 -14.08 22.37 -10.09
C MET A 64 -14.03 21.40 -8.91
N ALA A 65 -12.96 20.61 -8.80
CA ALA A 65 -12.76 19.69 -7.68
C ALA A 65 -12.75 20.40 -6.31
N LYS A 66 -12.23 21.64 -6.24
CA LYS A 66 -12.34 22.50 -5.05
C LYS A 66 -13.77 22.91 -4.73
N VAL A 67 -14.55 23.27 -5.74
CA VAL A 67 -15.96 23.64 -5.56
C VAL A 67 -16.74 22.44 -5.02
N ILE A 68 -16.52 21.26 -5.60
CA ILE A 68 -17.11 20.00 -5.14
C ILE A 68 -16.71 19.70 -3.68
N LYS A 69 -15.41 19.80 -3.33
CA LYS A 69 -14.95 19.61 -1.96
C LYS A 69 -15.64 20.56 -0.97
N ASN A 70 -15.74 21.84 -1.30
CA ASN A 70 -16.42 22.82 -0.44
C ASN A 70 -17.90 22.48 -0.24
N GLU A 71 -18.55 21.94 -1.27
CA GLU A 71 -19.94 21.50 -1.18
C GLU A 71 -20.09 20.27 -0.28
N ILE A 72 -19.19 19.28 -0.40
CA ILE A 72 -19.13 18.12 0.50
C ILE A 72 -19.01 18.58 1.96
N ILE A 73 -18.07 19.49 2.25
CA ILE A 73 -17.88 20.05 3.60
C ILE A 73 -19.17 20.75 4.07
N SER A 74 -19.75 21.62 3.25
CA SER A 74 -20.96 22.37 3.60
C SER A 74 -22.15 21.46 3.90
N ARG A 75 -22.26 20.32 3.22
CA ARG A 75 -23.39 19.41 3.37
C ARG A 75 -23.24 18.45 4.54
N THR A 76 -22.01 18.04 4.83
CA THR A 76 -21.71 17.08 5.90
C THR A 76 -21.33 17.74 7.22
N ASP A 77 -21.20 19.07 7.23
CA ASP A 77 -20.68 19.85 8.37
C ASP A 77 -19.28 19.34 8.82
N GLY A 78 -18.50 18.85 7.85
CA GLY A 78 -17.20 18.20 8.07
C GLY A 78 -17.27 16.79 8.69
N ALA A 79 -18.46 16.24 8.96
CA ALA A 79 -18.64 14.93 9.57
C ALA A 79 -18.97 13.87 8.50
N LEU A 80 -17.95 13.22 7.96
CA LEU A 80 -18.11 12.14 6.99
C LEU A 80 -17.10 11.01 7.25
N ASP A 81 -17.57 9.77 7.24
CA ASP A 81 -16.72 8.59 7.40
C ASP A 81 -16.29 7.98 6.05
N THR A 82 -17.15 8.06 5.04
CA THR A 82 -16.89 7.50 3.71
C THR A 82 -17.54 8.33 2.61
N LEU A 83 -16.75 8.61 1.56
CA LEU A 83 -17.15 9.25 0.32
C LEU A 83 -16.99 8.25 -0.83
N ILE A 84 -18.09 8.01 -1.54
CA ILE A 84 -18.12 7.16 -2.74
C ILE A 84 -18.31 8.07 -3.94
N ILE A 85 -17.38 8.02 -4.90
CA ILE A 85 -17.47 8.78 -6.15
C ILE A 85 -17.94 7.83 -7.26
N VAL A 86 -19.09 8.12 -7.88
CA VAL A 86 -19.66 7.27 -8.93
C VAL A 86 -19.35 7.89 -10.30
N GLY A 87 -18.50 7.21 -11.06
CA GLY A 87 -18.04 7.63 -12.37
C GLY A 87 -16.51 7.81 -12.43
N ASP A 88 -15.99 7.81 -13.64
CA ASP A 88 -14.60 8.13 -13.89
C ASP A 88 -14.35 9.65 -13.82
N GLU A 89 -13.14 10.06 -14.14
CA GLU A 89 -12.71 11.46 -14.11
C GLU A 89 -13.53 12.39 -15.02
N THR A 90 -14.14 11.87 -16.09
CA THR A 90 -14.98 12.66 -17.02
C THR A 90 -16.35 12.99 -16.44
N ILE A 91 -16.77 12.25 -15.39
CA ILE A 91 -18.04 12.43 -14.70
C ILE A 91 -17.84 13.26 -13.43
N ILE A 92 -16.84 12.91 -12.61
CA ILE A 92 -16.43 13.65 -11.41
C ILE A 92 -14.92 13.88 -11.45
N PRO A 93 -14.45 15.14 -11.54
CA PRO A 93 -13.04 15.43 -11.74
C PRO A 93 -12.17 15.05 -10.53
N MET A 94 -11.01 14.47 -10.83
CA MET A 94 -9.86 14.36 -9.91
C MET A 94 -9.08 15.69 -9.88
N TRP A 95 -8.33 15.92 -8.80
CA TRP A 95 -7.41 17.07 -8.72
C TRP A 95 -6.16 16.85 -9.58
N GLU A 96 -5.83 17.79 -10.47
CA GLU A 96 -4.50 17.83 -11.10
C GLU A 96 -3.50 18.49 -10.13
N ILE A 97 -2.39 17.80 -9.86
CA ILE A 97 -1.29 18.26 -9.02
C ILE A 97 -0.01 18.33 -9.81
N GLY A 98 0.67 19.47 -9.72
CA GLY A 98 2.01 19.69 -10.26
C GLY A 98 3.06 19.67 -9.16
N LEU A 99 3.95 18.66 -9.17
CA LEU A 99 5.14 18.58 -8.32
C LEU A 99 6.40 18.72 -9.18
N ALA A 100 6.99 19.91 -9.17
CA ALA A 100 8.10 20.29 -10.05
C ALA A 100 7.79 20.08 -11.54
N LYS A 101 8.29 18.98 -12.15
CA LYS A 101 8.05 18.61 -13.56
C LYS A 101 7.01 17.48 -13.72
N LEU A 102 6.56 16.90 -12.62
CA LEU A 102 5.56 15.83 -12.63
C LEU A 102 4.16 16.42 -12.52
N ARG A 103 3.24 15.90 -13.32
CA ARG A 103 1.81 16.16 -13.22
C ARG A 103 1.07 14.85 -13.11
N PHE A 104 0.13 14.78 -12.18
CA PHE A 104 -0.66 13.59 -11.93
C PHE A 104 -1.96 13.96 -11.23
N HIS A 105 -2.81 12.96 -11.00
CA HIS A 105 -4.18 13.17 -10.54
C HIS A 105 -4.43 12.49 -9.20
N THR A 106 -5.33 13.06 -8.40
CA THR A 106 -5.62 12.50 -7.08
C THR A 106 -7.02 12.82 -6.60
N ASP A 107 -7.64 11.87 -5.92
CA ASP A 107 -8.88 12.08 -5.14
C ASP A 107 -8.58 12.41 -3.66
N SER A 108 -7.30 12.41 -3.27
CA SER A 108 -6.86 12.57 -1.87
C SER A 108 -7.40 13.80 -1.16
N PHE A 109 -7.55 14.92 -1.86
CA PHE A 109 -8.02 16.15 -1.21
C PHE A 109 -9.50 16.11 -0.84
N TYR A 110 -10.28 15.19 -1.42
CA TYR A 110 -11.64 14.94 -0.96
C TYR A 110 -11.68 14.25 0.41
N ALA A 111 -10.57 13.67 0.87
CA ALA A 111 -10.48 12.97 2.15
C ALA A 111 -10.23 13.88 3.36
N ASP A 112 -9.85 15.14 3.13
CA ASP A 112 -9.44 16.14 4.14
C ASP A 112 -10.56 17.19 4.29
N LEU A 113 -11.56 16.94 5.14
CA LEU A 113 -12.72 17.82 5.30
C LEU A 113 -12.49 18.93 6.34
N ASP A 114 -11.70 18.66 7.38
CA ASP A 114 -11.38 19.65 8.42
C ASP A 114 -10.26 20.63 8.02
N ARG A 115 -9.56 20.35 6.92
CA ARG A 115 -8.49 21.18 6.34
C ARG A 115 -7.26 21.25 7.23
N ASP A 116 -6.93 20.16 7.90
CA ASP A 116 -5.66 19.99 8.60
C ASP A 116 -4.56 19.38 7.70
N GLY A 117 -4.92 18.86 6.52
CA GLY A 117 -4.02 18.28 5.53
C GLY A 117 -3.76 16.78 5.73
N LEU A 118 -4.48 16.12 6.63
CA LEU A 118 -4.52 14.68 6.79
C LEU A 118 -5.82 14.13 6.18
N PRO A 119 -5.86 12.88 5.73
CA PRO A 119 -7.09 12.25 5.27
C PRO A 119 -7.83 11.58 6.44
N GLU A 120 -9.06 11.97 6.70
CA GLU A 120 -9.95 11.37 7.70
C GLU A 120 -11.14 10.63 7.09
N VAL A 121 -11.45 10.88 5.81
CA VAL A 121 -12.54 10.21 5.09
C VAL A 121 -12.02 9.08 4.20
N ALA A 122 -12.67 7.92 4.25
CA ALA A 122 -12.46 6.86 3.27
C ALA A 122 -13.01 7.28 1.91
N VAL A 123 -12.13 7.51 0.92
CA VAL A 123 -12.53 7.90 -0.43
C VAL A 123 -12.30 6.74 -1.40
N THR A 124 -13.34 6.36 -2.14
CA THR A 124 -13.21 5.39 -3.24
C THR A 124 -14.00 5.83 -4.46
N ARG A 125 -13.54 5.41 -5.64
CA ARG A 125 -14.19 5.68 -6.92
C ARG A 125 -14.71 4.42 -7.59
N ILE A 126 -16.00 4.42 -7.90
CA ILE A 126 -16.69 3.36 -8.64
C ILE A 126 -16.65 3.73 -10.13
N LEU A 127 -15.99 2.89 -10.94
CA LEU A 127 -15.87 3.12 -12.38
C LEU A 127 -15.75 1.80 -13.15
N GLY A 128 -15.92 1.87 -14.46
CA GLY A 128 -15.84 0.71 -15.35
C GLY A 128 -16.89 0.81 -16.45
N ASN A 129 -17.27 -0.35 -17.01
CA ASN A 129 -18.53 -0.45 -17.72
C ASN A 129 -19.71 -0.42 -16.72
N PRO A 130 -20.94 -0.15 -17.17
CA PRO A 130 -22.11 -0.08 -16.29
C PRO A 130 -22.30 -1.34 -15.43
N GLU A 131 -22.01 -2.53 -15.97
CA GLU A 131 -22.10 -3.79 -15.24
C GLU A 131 -21.14 -3.82 -14.04
N ALA A 132 -19.87 -3.45 -14.23
CA ALA A 132 -18.88 -3.39 -13.17
C ALA A 132 -19.20 -2.32 -12.13
N MET A 133 -19.71 -1.15 -12.55
CA MET A 133 -20.15 -0.11 -11.62
C MET A 133 -21.28 -0.61 -10.71
N ILE A 134 -22.29 -1.26 -11.29
CA ILE A 134 -23.40 -1.85 -10.52
C ILE A 134 -22.88 -2.95 -9.58
N GLN A 135 -21.96 -3.80 -10.05
CA GLN A 135 -21.34 -4.85 -9.24
C GLN A 135 -20.56 -4.26 -8.04
N GLN A 136 -19.76 -3.21 -8.26
CA GLN A 136 -19.00 -2.55 -7.19
C GLN A 136 -19.90 -1.91 -6.13
N MET A 137 -21.09 -1.45 -6.50
CA MET A 137 -22.10 -0.90 -5.59
C MET A 137 -22.94 -1.98 -4.88
N SER A 138 -22.93 -3.22 -5.38
CA SER A 138 -23.71 -4.29 -4.78
C SER A 138 -23.12 -4.69 -3.43
N ASP A 139 -23.97 -4.80 -2.42
CA ASP A 139 -23.58 -5.17 -1.05
C ASP A 139 -23.33 -6.68 -0.94
N THR A 140 -22.44 -7.21 -1.76
CA THR A 140 -21.87 -8.53 -1.52
C THR A 140 -20.87 -8.34 -0.38
N THR A 141 -21.33 -8.50 0.88
CA THR A 141 -20.51 -8.56 2.10
C THR A 141 -19.58 -9.78 2.11
N GLU A 142 -18.80 -9.94 1.05
CA GLU A 142 -17.88 -11.04 0.92
C GLU A 142 -16.52 -10.51 1.39
N THR A 143 -16.18 -10.90 2.60
CA THR A 143 -14.78 -11.03 3.00
C THR A 143 -14.03 -11.74 1.87
N ALA A 144 -12.86 -11.25 1.46
CA ALA A 144 -12.02 -12.01 0.55
C ALA A 144 -11.90 -13.46 1.06
N GLY A 145 -12.01 -14.44 0.16
CA GLY A 145 -11.66 -15.81 0.49
C GLY A 145 -10.19 -15.94 0.89
N PRO A 146 -9.77 -17.13 1.33
CA PRO A 146 -8.43 -17.31 1.85
C PRO A 146 -7.34 -17.18 0.78
N ASP A 147 -7.65 -17.31 -0.51
CA ASP A 147 -6.61 -17.48 -1.54
C ASP A 147 -6.02 -16.12 -1.96
N ALA A 148 -4.73 -15.92 -1.69
CA ALA A 148 -3.99 -14.71 -2.03
C ALA A 148 -2.87 -15.02 -3.02
N THR A 149 -2.64 -14.15 -3.99
CA THR A 149 -1.55 -14.26 -4.95
C THR A 149 -0.69 -13.01 -4.92
N ILE A 150 0.60 -13.18 -4.65
CA ILE A 150 1.61 -12.12 -4.73
C ILE A 150 2.40 -12.30 -6.03
N MET A 151 2.28 -11.34 -6.93
CA MET A 151 3.12 -11.19 -8.12
C MET A 151 4.38 -10.42 -7.73
N CYS A 152 5.48 -11.14 -7.54
CA CYS A 152 6.76 -10.56 -7.14
C CYS A 152 7.88 -11.42 -7.73
N SER A 153 8.77 -10.80 -8.49
CA SER A 153 9.92 -11.48 -9.09
C SER A 153 11.18 -11.49 -8.22
N GLU A 154 11.06 -10.98 -7.00
CA GLU A 154 12.16 -10.92 -6.05
C GLU A 154 12.06 -12.11 -5.08
N ASP A 155 13.19 -12.50 -4.53
CA ASP A 155 13.20 -13.50 -3.47
C ASP A 155 12.49 -12.93 -2.23
N THR A 156 11.30 -13.46 -1.96
CA THR A 156 10.44 -12.99 -0.87
C THR A 156 11.07 -13.11 0.51
N ARG A 157 12.06 -14.00 0.69
CA ARG A 157 12.79 -14.15 1.97
C ARG A 157 13.59 -12.90 2.30
N ILE A 158 13.97 -12.14 1.29
CA ILE A 158 14.78 -10.93 1.42
C ILE A 158 14.05 -9.72 0.84
N HIS A 159 12.76 -9.78 0.48
CA HIS A 159 11.98 -8.61 0.07
C HIS A 159 11.01 -8.23 1.19
N LEU A 160 11.38 -7.23 1.99
CA LEU A 160 10.75 -6.92 3.28
C LEU A 160 9.24 -6.77 3.19
N GLU A 161 8.74 -6.03 2.23
CA GLU A 161 7.31 -5.72 2.13
C GLU A 161 6.51 -6.95 1.76
N THR A 162 7.06 -7.77 0.85
CA THR A 162 6.44 -9.04 0.46
C THR A 162 6.42 -9.99 1.65
N GLN A 163 7.52 -10.06 2.39
CA GLN A 163 7.65 -10.89 3.57
C GLN A 163 6.64 -10.50 4.66
N GLN A 164 6.57 -9.20 4.97
CA GLN A 164 5.67 -8.66 5.99
C GLN A 164 4.21 -8.79 5.57
N PHE A 165 3.87 -8.57 4.30
CA PHE A 165 2.53 -8.84 3.79
C PHE A 165 2.18 -10.31 3.92
N MET A 166 3.06 -11.20 3.48
CA MET A 166 2.79 -12.63 3.52
C MET A 166 2.62 -13.14 4.96
N ASP A 167 3.48 -12.72 5.90
CA ASP A 167 3.33 -13.07 7.31
C ASP A 167 2.00 -12.54 7.87
N ALA A 168 1.67 -11.28 7.63
CA ALA A 168 0.40 -10.69 8.08
C ALA A 168 -0.82 -11.41 7.49
N LEU A 169 -0.81 -11.75 6.19
CA LEU A 169 -1.91 -12.43 5.52
C LEU A 169 -2.10 -13.85 6.02
N THR A 170 -1.00 -14.61 6.17
CA THR A 170 -1.07 -16.00 6.62
C THR A 170 -1.44 -16.13 8.10
N GLN A 171 -1.03 -15.17 8.94
CA GLN A 171 -1.54 -15.03 10.31
C GLN A 171 -3.05 -14.76 10.37
N GLN A 172 -3.65 -14.26 9.30
CA GLN A 172 -5.09 -14.03 9.15
C GLN A 172 -5.78 -15.15 8.36
N GLY A 173 -5.09 -16.26 8.12
CA GLY A 173 -5.68 -17.45 7.50
C GLY A 173 -5.69 -17.45 5.97
N HIS A 174 -5.02 -16.49 5.32
CA HIS A 174 -4.83 -16.55 3.87
C HIS A 174 -3.88 -17.68 3.46
N GLN A 175 -4.17 -18.32 2.33
CA GLN A 175 -3.27 -19.20 1.59
C GLN A 175 -2.56 -18.35 0.54
N VAL A 176 -1.27 -18.10 0.74
CA VAL A 176 -0.50 -17.16 -0.09
C VAL A 176 0.33 -17.94 -1.11
N ASP A 177 0.03 -17.73 -2.39
CA ASP A 177 0.87 -18.12 -3.51
C ASP A 177 1.77 -16.94 -3.93
N VAL A 178 3.05 -17.19 -4.16
CA VAL A 178 3.96 -16.19 -4.75
C VAL A 178 4.35 -16.64 -6.15
N ILE A 179 4.16 -15.76 -7.15
CA ILE A 179 4.55 -16.02 -8.53
C ILE A 179 5.59 -15.01 -9.02
N GLY A 180 6.70 -15.54 -9.57
CA GLY A 180 7.79 -14.73 -10.13
C GLY A 180 7.66 -14.42 -11.63
N ARG A 181 6.73 -15.09 -12.30
CA ARG A 181 6.43 -14.96 -13.73
C ARG A 181 4.95 -15.18 -14.00
N LYS A 182 4.52 -14.96 -15.26
CA LYS A 182 3.16 -15.24 -15.69
C LYS A 182 2.83 -16.71 -15.49
N GLU A 183 1.77 -16.97 -14.74
CA GLU A 183 1.18 -18.29 -14.56
C GLU A 183 -0.32 -18.22 -14.86
N ASP A 184 -0.72 -18.93 -15.91
CA ASP A 184 -2.12 -18.96 -16.32
C ASP A 184 -2.98 -19.64 -15.24
N GLY A 185 -4.12 -19.03 -14.91
CA GLY A 185 -5.08 -19.60 -13.96
C GLY A 185 -4.87 -19.21 -12.50
N LYS A 186 -3.78 -18.52 -12.12
CA LYS A 186 -3.62 -18.02 -10.74
C LYS A 186 -4.58 -16.87 -10.42
N LEU A 187 -4.53 -15.78 -11.19
CA LEU A 187 -5.35 -14.58 -10.93
C LEU A 187 -6.87 -14.82 -10.87
N PRO A 188 -7.49 -15.64 -11.74
CA PRO A 188 -8.94 -15.92 -11.65
C PRO A 188 -9.37 -16.61 -10.37
N ASN A 189 -8.45 -17.29 -9.68
CA ASN A 189 -8.69 -18.07 -8.47
C ASN A 189 -8.25 -17.34 -7.20
N SER A 190 -7.73 -16.12 -7.30
CA SER A 190 -7.32 -15.31 -6.16
C SER A 190 -8.51 -14.50 -5.62
N ASP A 191 -8.58 -14.37 -4.31
CA ASP A 191 -9.44 -13.45 -3.57
C ASP A 191 -8.69 -12.15 -3.20
N LEU A 192 -7.35 -12.22 -3.17
CA LEU A 192 -6.45 -11.09 -2.99
C LEU A 192 -5.30 -11.17 -4.00
N ILE A 193 -5.05 -10.09 -4.73
CA ILE A 193 -3.94 -9.96 -5.67
C ILE A 193 -3.04 -8.84 -5.17
N ILE A 194 -1.77 -9.14 -4.96
CA ILE A 194 -0.76 -8.14 -4.60
C ILE A 194 0.30 -8.13 -5.69
N HIS A 195 0.72 -6.95 -6.13
CA HIS A 195 1.80 -6.80 -7.10
C HIS A 195 2.92 -5.95 -6.51
N PHE A 196 4.15 -6.43 -6.61
CA PHE A 196 5.37 -5.68 -6.36
C PHE A 196 6.26 -5.75 -7.61
N GLY A 197 6.29 -4.66 -8.39
CA GLY A 197 7.11 -4.63 -9.60
C GLY A 197 6.85 -3.42 -10.49
N HIS A 198 7.04 -3.60 -11.79
CA HIS A 198 6.79 -2.56 -12.76
C HIS A 198 5.31 -2.49 -13.13
N GLY A 199 4.84 -1.27 -13.39
CA GLY A 199 3.48 -0.99 -13.79
C GLY A 199 3.45 0.01 -14.92
N SER A 200 2.37 -0.03 -15.68
CA SER A 200 2.00 0.97 -16.68
C SER A 200 0.48 1.02 -16.79
N PRO A 201 -0.09 1.98 -17.51
CA PRO A 201 -1.52 2.01 -17.79
C PRO A 201 -2.02 0.78 -18.58
N LYS A 202 -1.12 -0.07 -19.10
CA LYS A 202 -1.47 -1.20 -19.98
C LYS A 202 -1.13 -2.57 -19.41
N GLY A 203 -0.41 -2.66 -18.29
CA GLY A 203 0.05 -3.94 -17.77
C GLY A 203 1.00 -3.86 -16.60
N LEU A 204 1.23 -5.03 -16.01
CA LEU A 204 2.13 -5.30 -14.89
C LEU A 204 3.21 -6.25 -15.36
N SER A 205 4.45 -5.97 -14.99
CA SER A 205 5.61 -6.79 -15.34
C SER A 205 6.55 -6.98 -14.17
N ASN A 206 7.35 -8.05 -14.24
CA ASN A 206 8.44 -8.28 -13.32
C ASN A 206 9.62 -7.33 -13.55
N ARG A 207 10.63 -7.39 -12.69
CA ARG A 207 11.87 -6.60 -12.81
C ARG A 207 12.66 -6.85 -14.11
N PHE A 208 12.37 -7.95 -14.80
CA PHE A 208 13.00 -8.32 -16.08
C PHE A 208 12.20 -7.83 -17.30
N GLY A 209 11.06 -7.16 -17.07
CA GLY A 209 10.19 -6.66 -18.12
C GLY A 209 9.24 -7.71 -18.71
N GLU A 210 9.20 -8.92 -18.17
CA GLU A 210 8.24 -9.95 -18.56
C GLU A 210 6.87 -9.62 -17.93
N ASN A 211 5.83 -9.61 -18.75
CA ASN A 211 4.49 -9.27 -18.29
C ASN A 211 3.91 -10.38 -17.43
N PHE A 212 3.46 -10.04 -16.22
CA PHE A 212 2.52 -10.87 -15.47
C PHE A 212 1.14 -10.83 -16.13
N ILE A 213 0.66 -9.62 -16.41
CA ILE A 213 -0.66 -9.38 -16.99
C ILE A 213 -0.71 -8.09 -17.80
N THR A 214 -1.50 -8.05 -18.86
CA THR A 214 -1.82 -6.83 -19.62
C THR A 214 -3.32 -6.57 -19.58
N ALA A 215 -3.74 -5.32 -19.81
CA ALA A 215 -5.14 -4.95 -19.91
C ALA A 215 -5.91 -5.83 -20.92
N LYS A 216 -5.28 -6.10 -22.07
CA LYS A 216 -5.83 -6.95 -23.14
C LYS A 216 -5.95 -8.42 -22.76
N SER A 217 -5.06 -8.90 -21.89
CA SER A 217 -4.99 -10.31 -21.49
C SER A 217 -5.62 -10.58 -20.12
N MET A 218 -6.32 -9.59 -19.53
CA MET A 218 -6.96 -9.72 -18.22
C MET A 218 -8.01 -10.83 -18.27
N PRO A 219 -7.88 -11.90 -17.46
CA PRO A 219 -8.90 -12.93 -17.42
C PRO A 219 -10.12 -12.42 -16.64
N HIS A 220 -11.23 -13.13 -16.76
CA HIS A 220 -12.33 -12.96 -15.82
C HIS A 220 -11.87 -13.35 -14.41
N LEU A 221 -12.10 -12.46 -13.45
CA LEU A 221 -11.73 -12.60 -12.04
C LEU A 221 -12.96 -13.06 -11.25
N ALA A 222 -13.30 -14.34 -11.38
CA ALA A 222 -14.56 -14.92 -10.90
C ALA A 222 -14.79 -14.80 -9.39
N ARG A 223 -13.71 -14.67 -8.61
CA ARG A 223 -13.76 -14.52 -7.14
C ARG A 223 -13.85 -13.07 -6.66
N ASN A 224 -13.90 -12.12 -7.58
CA ASN A 224 -13.98 -10.70 -7.29
C ASN A 224 -12.90 -10.20 -6.32
N PRO A 225 -11.60 -10.36 -6.66
CA PRO A 225 -10.51 -10.10 -5.75
C PRO A 225 -10.42 -8.63 -5.33
N ILE A 226 -9.76 -8.42 -4.19
CA ILE A 226 -9.11 -7.15 -3.85
C ILE A 226 -7.74 -7.13 -4.54
N ALA A 227 -7.37 -6.03 -5.19
CA ALA A 227 -6.07 -5.87 -5.85
C ALA A 227 -5.28 -4.72 -5.21
N PHE A 228 -4.12 -5.03 -4.63
CA PHE A 228 -3.12 -4.07 -4.17
C PHE A 228 -1.97 -4.01 -5.18
N ILE A 229 -1.94 -3.00 -6.03
CA ILE A 229 -1.00 -2.95 -7.15
C ILE A 229 0.07 -1.88 -6.94
N ASN A 230 1.21 -2.29 -6.38
CA ASN A 230 2.40 -1.46 -6.30
C ASN A 230 3.16 -1.52 -7.63
N GLY A 231 2.75 -0.66 -8.56
CA GLY A 231 3.43 -0.38 -9.81
C GLY A 231 3.23 1.07 -10.22
N CYS A 232 4.11 1.59 -11.07
CA CYS A 232 4.00 2.95 -11.59
C CYS A 232 2.78 3.12 -12.49
N ALA A 233 2.10 4.27 -12.41
CA ALA A 233 1.06 4.72 -13.34
C ALA A 233 0.03 3.65 -13.73
N THR A 234 -0.46 2.88 -12.76
CA THR A 234 -1.47 1.85 -12.99
C THR A 234 -2.90 2.40 -12.96
N THR A 235 -3.11 3.62 -12.44
CA THR A 235 -4.42 4.27 -12.32
C THR A 235 -4.53 5.71 -12.85
N PRO A 236 -3.68 6.22 -13.77
CA PRO A 236 -3.93 7.56 -14.32
C PRO A 236 -5.31 7.60 -15.00
N PRO A 237 -5.88 8.81 -15.18
CA PRO A 237 -7.05 9.01 -16.05
C PRO A 237 -6.97 8.19 -17.34
N GLY A 238 -8.05 7.48 -17.67
CA GLY A 238 -8.12 6.61 -18.83
C GLY A 238 -7.31 5.30 -18.74
N SER A 239 -6.76 4.90 -17.58
CA SER A 239 -5.96 3.68 -17.45
C SER A 239 -6.69 2.43 -17.95
N GLU A 240 -6.14 1.79 -18.99
CA GLU A 240 -6.67 0.54 -19.56
C GLU A 240 -6.56 -0.61 -18.55
N LEU A 241 -5.49 -0.66 -17.78
CA LEU A 241 -5.23 -1.71 -16.79
C LEU A 241 -6.24 -1.66 -15.64
N LEU A 242 -6.46 -0.47 -15.07
CA LEU A 242 -7.45 -0.28 -14.01
C LEU A 242 -8.84 -0.71 -14.48
N ARG A 243 -9.26 -0.23 -15.67
CA ARG A 243 -10.54 -0.61 -16.26
C ARG A 243 -10.60 -2.11 -16.54
N ALA A 244 -9.53 -2.72 -17.01
CA ALA A 244 -9.49 -4.16 -17.24
C ALA A 244 -9.71 -4.95 -15.96
N PHE A 245 -9.06 -4.59 -14.84
CA PHE A 245 -9.30 -5.24 -13.55
C PHE A 245 -10.77 -5.12 -13.12
N LEU A 246 -11.31 -3.89 -13.07
CA LEU A 246 -12.67 -3.64 -12.59
C LEU A 246 -13.73 -4.28 -13.49
N ASN A 247 -13.58 -4.14 -14.82
CA ASN A 247 -14.53 -4.71 -15.79
C ASN A 247 -14.52 -6.25 -15.81
N ASN A 248 -13.44 -6.88 -15.34
CA ASN A 248 -13.35 -8.34 -15.28
C ASN A 248 -13.71 -8.92 -13.92
N GLY A 249 -14.18 -8.11 -12.97
CA GLY A 249 -14.73 -8.57 -11.70
C GLY A 249 -13.94 -8.14 -10.46
N CYS A 250 -12.80 -7.45 -10.60
CA CYS A 250 -12.06 -6.93 -9.44
C CYS A 250 -12.98 -6.05 -8.57
N ARG A 251 -13.06 -6.37 -7.28
CA ARG A 251 -13.98 -5.70 -6.36
C ARG A 251 -13.43 -4.36 -5.89
N THR A 252 -12.15 -4.34 -5.53
CA THR A 252 -11.44 -3.13 -5.09
C THR A 252 -10.04 -3.14 -5.64
N TYR A 253 -9.58 -1.98 -6.11
CA TYR A 253 -8.26 -1.79 -6.67
C TYR A 253 -7.57 -0.62 -5.97
N LEU A 254 -6.37 -0.85 -5.44
CA LEU A 254 -5.46 0.18 -4.94
C LEU A 254 -4.27 0.30 -5.88
N GLY A 255 -3.95 1.52 -6.33
CA GLY A 255 -2.78 1.75 -7.18
C GLY A 255 -2.47 3.22 -7.43
N ASN A 256 -1.56 3.47 -8.38
CA ASN A 256 -0.84 4.73 -8.51
C ASN A 256 -1.13 5.48 -9.80
N THR A 257 -1.38 6.78 -9.70
CA THR A 257 -1.67 7.64 -10.85
C THR A 257 -0.43 8.18 -11.57
N ALA A 258 0.73 8.20 -10.91
CA ALA A 258 1.95 8.80 -11.47
C ALA A 258 3.01 7.76 -11.84
N THR A 259 3.85 8.11 -12.81
CA THR A 259 5.08 7.38 -13.09
C THR A 259 6.16 7.90 -12.18
N VAL A 260 6.80 7.00 -11.43
CA VAL A 260 7.91 7.40 -10.57
C VAL A 260 9.21 6.72 -11.02
N PRO A 261 10.23 7.50 -11.45
CA PRO A 261 11.46 6.92 -11.97
C PRO A 261 12.39 6.42 -10.86
N GLY A 262 13.04 5.28 -11.11
CA GLY A 262 14.12 4.72 -10.28
C GLY A 262 13.64 3.86 -9.10
N MET A 263 14.57 3.55 -8.18
CA MET A 263 14.31 2.75 -6.96
C MET A 263 13.88 3.60 -5.76
N ILE A 264 14.10 4.92 -5.82
CA ILE A 264 13.65 5.91 -4.82
C ILE A 264 12.15 5.83 -4.48
N PRO A 265 11.23 5.46 -5.38
CA PRO A 265 9.80 5.35 -5.07
C PRO A 265 9.48 4.14 -4.23
N ALA A 266 10.25 3.05 -4.39
CA ALA A 266 10.06 1.81 -3.65
C ALA A 266 10.12 2.09 -2.14
N ARG A 267 11.15 2.80 -1.63
CA ARG A 267 11.27 3.11 -0.20
C ARG A 267 10.04 3.77 0.43
N TYR A 268 9.40 4.69 -0.29
CA TYR A 268 8.28 5.45 0.22
C TYR A 268 6.98 4.66 0.18
N THR A 269 6.77 3.95 -0.93
CA THR A 269 5.65 3.03 -1.04
C THR A 269 5.76 1.91 0.00
N ASN A 270 6.97 1.43 0.27
CA ASN A 270 7.23 0.43 1.30
C ASN A 270 6.85 0.94 2.69
N GLN A 271 7.23 2.17 3.03
CA GLN A 271 6.78 2.81 4.27
C GLN A 271 5.25 2.97 4.34
N LEU A 272 4.58 3.33 3.23
CA LEU A 272 3.11 3.39 3.17
C LEU A 272 2.49 2.00 3.37
N VAL A 273 3.07 0.96 2.77
CA VAL A 273 2.68 -0.44 2.98
C VAL A 273 2.81 -0.83 4.45
N MET A 274 3.90 -0.46 5.13
CA MET A 274 4.04 -0.72 6.57
C MET A 274 2.97 0.01 7.39
N CYS A 275 2.61 1.25 7.01
CA CYS A 275 1.49 1.96 7.63
C CYS A 275 0.16 1.22 7.41
N PHE A 276 -0.04 0.62 6.23
CA PHE A 276 -1.22 -0.20 5.94
C PHE A 276 -1.26 -1.48 6.79
N LEU A 277 -0.15 -2.20 6.91
CA LEU A 277 -0.07 -3.38 7.77
C LEU A 277 -0.31 -3.03 9.24
N ASN A 278 0.15 -1.87 9.71
CA ASN A 278 -0.13 -1.40 11.06
C ASN A 278 -1.61 -1.07 11.27
N ALA A 279 -2.24 -0.36 10.32
CA ALA A 279 -3.67 -0.09 10.35
C ALA A 279 -4.47 -1.40 10.35
N TYR A 280 -4.10 -2.35 9.49
CA TYR A 280 -4.75 -3.66 9.42
C TYR A 280 -4.61 -4.47 10.71
N LYS A 281 -3.41 -4.51 11.32
CA LYS A 281 -3.20 -5.17 12.63
C LYS A 281 -4.05 -4.54 13.74
N ALA A 282 -4.20 -3.21 13.73
CA ALA A 282 -5.00 -2.49 14.71
C ALA A 282 -6.52 -2.67 14.49
N ASN A 283 -6.94 -2.87 13.24
CA ASN A 283 -8.34 -2.95 12.84
C ASN A 283 -8.56 -4.05 11.77
N PRO A 284 -8.44 -5.34 12.11
CA PRO A 284 -8.51 -6.42 11.12
C PRO A 284 -9.88 -6.53 10.43
N ASP A 285 -10.94 -5.96 11.03
CA ASP A 285 -12.30 -5.91 10.49
C ASP A 285 -12.56 -4.73 9.54
N GLY A 286 -11.60 -3.80 9.43
CA GLY A 286 -11.70 -2.60 8.63
C GLY A 286 -11.87 -2.90 7.14
N SER A 287 -12.66 -2.08 6.44
CA SER A 287 -12.66 -2.15 4.98
C SER A 287 -11.31 -1.66 4.44
N VAL A 288 -10.88 -2.23 3.32
CA VAL A 288 -9.58 -1.93 2.71
C VAL A 288 -9.41 -0.43 2.42
N VAL A 289 -10.49 0.26 2.02
CA VAL A 289 -10.47 1.70 1.78
C VAL A 289 -10.22 2.48 3.08
N LYS A 290 -10.84 2.10 4.19
CA LYS A 290 -10.62 2.72 5.51
C LYS A 290 -9.20 2.47 6.02
N LEU A 291 -8.75 1.22 5.95
CA LEU A 291 -7.37 0.85 6.33
C LEU A 291 -6.34 1.62 5.52
N PHE A 292 -6.61 1.84 4.24
CA PHE A 292 -5.76 2.64 3.38
C PHE A 292 -5.78 4.13 3.72
N THR A 293 -6.94 4.71 4.07
CA THR A 293 -7.02 6.08 4.59
C THR A 293 -6.23 6.24 5.89
N GLU A 294 -6.39 5.32 6.85
CA GLU A 294 -5.62 5.30 8.10
C GLU A 294 -4.10 5.19 7.85
N ALA A 295 -3.70 4.30 6.92
CA ALA A 295 -2.32 4.14 6.50
C ALA A 295 -1.73 5.44 5.95
N ARG A 296 -2.50 6.14 5.11
CA ARG A 296 -2.10 7.41 4.52
C ARG A 296 -2.01 8.52 5.55
N ALA A 297 -2.93 8.57 6.52
CA ALA A 297 -2.87 9.51 7.64
C ALA A 297 -1.61 9.27 8.49
N GLY A 298 -1.34 8.01 8.88
CA GLY A 298 -0.13 7.64 9.59
C GLY A 298 1.14 8.00 8.81
N TYR A 299 1.17 7.72 7.50
CA TYR A 299 2.28 8.09 6.62
C TYR A 299 2.48 9.62 6.57
N ALA A 300 1.41 10.39 6.44
CA ALA A 300 1.49 11.86 6.41
C ALA A 300 1.95 12.44 7.76
N GLN A 301 1.55 11.85 8.88
CA GLN A 301 1.98 12.25 10.22
C GLN A 301 3.47 12.01 10.44
N ILE A 302 3.94 10.79 10.17
CA ILE A 302 5.36 10.40 10.30
C ILE A 302 6.26 11.32 9.47
N ASN A 303 5.83 11.63 8.24
CA ASN A 303 6.60 12.45 7.31
C ASN A 303 6.27 13.95 7.37
N HIS A 304 5.47 14.37 8.36
CA HIS A 304 5.09 15.77 8.62
C HIS A 304 4.52 16.51 7.39
N LEU A 305 3.67 15.85 6.62
CA LEU A 305 3.19 16.34 5.32
C LEU A 305 2.02 17.32 5.41
N SER A 306 1.26 17.36 6.51
CA SER A 306 -0.02 18.08 6.58
C SER A 306 0.08 19.56 6.14
N LYS A 307 1.04 20.32 6.69
CA LYS A 307 1.28 21.73 6.29
C LYS A 307 1.59 21.90 4.80
N LEU A 308 2.25 20.93 4.17
CA LEU A 308 2.60 20.97 2.76
C LEU A 308 1.41 20.59 1.87
N LEU A 309 0.62 19.61 2.32
CA LEU A 309 -0.62 19.20 1.65
C LEU A 309 -1.62 20.36 1.61
N LEU A 310 -1.77 21.13 2.69
CA LEU A 310 -2.59 22.34 2.70
C LEU A 310 -2.11 23.43 1.73
N LYS A 311 -0.78 23.57 1.54
CA LYS A 311 -0.22 24.50 0.55
C LYS A 311 -0.51 24.03 -0.87
N LEU A 312 -0.33 22.74 -1.15
CA LEU A 312 -0.67 22.14 -2.44
C LEU A 312 -2.14 22.32 -2.78
N GLU A 313 -3.02 22.04 -1.82
CA GLU A 313 -4.45 22.20 -1.99
C GLU A 313 -4.78 23.65 -2.38
N LYS A 314 -4.11 24.65 -1.80
CA LYS A 314 -4.29 26.07 -2.12
C LYS A 314 -3.70 26.50 -3.47
N LYS A 315 -3.21 25.55 -4.30
CA LYS A 315 -2.52 25.78 -5.58
C LYS A 315 -1.24 26.63 -5.42
N GLU A 316 -0.59 26.58 -4.27
CA GLU A 316 0.78 27.08 -4.18
C GLU A 316 1.67 26.11 -4.97
N THR A 317 2.03 26.45 -6.21
CA THR A 317 2.88 25.57 -7.01
C THR A 317 4.21 25.40 -6.30
N LEU A 318 4.48 24.17 -5.86
CA LEU A 318 5.65 23.87 -5.07
C LEU A 318 6.86 23.57 -5.96
N HIS A 319 7.29 24.55 -6.74
CA HIS A 319 8.55 24.45 -7.51
C HIS A 319 9.80 24.34 -6.61
N GLN A 320 9.62 24.54 -5.31
CA GLN A 320 10.68 24.68 -4.32
C GLN A 320 11.10 23.34 -3.68
N PHE A 321 10.24 22.32 -3.71
CA PHE A 321 10.57 21.02 -3.11
C PHE A 321 11.32 20.14 -4.11
N ARG A 322 12.54 19.76 -3.74
CA ARG A 322 13.39 18.80 -4.45
C ARG A 322 13.79 17.69 -3.48
N GLY A 323 14.13 16.53 -4.03
CA GLY A 323 14.61 15.40 -3.25
C GLY A 323 13.49 14.69 -2.48
N ASP A 324 13.76 14.34 -1.23
CA ASP A 324 12.95 13.39 -0.46
C ASP A 324 11.52 13.87 -0.20
N MET A 325 11.36 15.14 0.14
CA MET A 325 10.04 15.71 0.43
C MET A 325 9.10 15.68 -0.80
N GLN A 326 9.65 15.91 -2.00
CA GLN A 326 8.85 15.81 -3.23
C GLN A 326 8.32 14.38 -3.42
N THR A 327 9.12 13.39 -3.08
CA THR A 327 8.74 11.99 -3.27
C THR A 327 7.76 11.53 -2.19
N HIS A 328 7.90 11.98 -0.95
CA HIS A 328 6.87 11.74 0.07
C HIS A 328 5.49 12.28 -0.33
N LEU A 329 5.45 13.51 -0.84
CA LEU A 329 4.21 14.12 -1.35
C LEU A 329 3.66 13.34 -2.55
N LEU A 330 4.53 12.91 -3.46
CA LEU A 330 4.14 12.11 -4.61
C LEU A 330 3.52 10.78 -4.17
N THR A 331 4.22 9.99 -3.34
CA THR A 331 3.71 8.72 -2.82
C THR A 331 2.40 8.89 -2.06
N PHE A 332 2.26 9.94 -1.24
CA PHE A 332 1.00 10.18 -0.55
C PHE A 332 -0.16 10.47 -1.52
N LEU A 333 0.07 11.28 -2.56
CA LEU A 333 -1.00 11.77 -3.44
C LEU A 333 -1.31 10.83 -4.61
N GLU A 334 -0.36 10.03 -5.10
CA GLU A 334 -0.56 9.21 -6.30
C GLU A 334 -1.42 7.95 -6.04
N TRP A 335 -1.45 7.50 -4.80
CA TRP A 335 -2.11 6.30 -4.32
C TRP A 335 -3.62 6.54 -4.13
N ASN A 336 -4.46 5.85 -4.91
CA ASN A 336 -5.92 5.99 -4.92
C ASN A 336 -6.63 4.64 -4.77
N ALA A 337 -7.88 4.66 -4.28
CA ALA A 337 -8.73 3.49 -4.13
C ALA A 337 -9.92 3.55 -5.10
N TYR A 338 -10.20 2.42 -5.73
CA TYR A 338 -11.29 2.24 -6.70
C TYR A 338 -12.10 1.00 -6.34
N GLY A 339 -13.39 0.98 -6.66
CA GLY A 339 -14.26 -0.16 -6.41
C GLY A 339 -15.15 -0.02 -5.17
N SER A 340 -15.50 -1.17 -4.59
CA SER A 340 -16.39 -1.23 -3.44
C SER A 340 -15.74 -0.62 -2.18
N PRO A 341 -16.44 0.23 -1.43
CA PRO A 341 -15.96 0.76 -0.14
C PRO A 341 -16.03 -0.27 1.00
N PHE A 342 -16.68 -1.42 0.78
CA PHE A 342 -16.98 -2.40 1.82
C PHE A 342 -16.09 -3.64 1.77
N SER A 343 -15.20 -3.75 0.79
CA SER A 343 -14.28 -4.88 0.68
C SER A 343 -13.42 -5.03 1.93
N ARG A 344 -13.35 -6.26 2.45
CA ARG A 344 -12.56 -6.62 3.64
C ARG A 344 -11.63 -7.77 3.32
N LEU A 345 -10.47 -7.80 3.98
CA LEU A 345 -9.53 -8.91 3.91
C LEU A 345 -10.07 -10.13 4.66
N HIS A 346 -9.56 -11.32 4.32
CA HIS A 346 -9.97 -12.58 4.96
C HIS A 346 -9.65 -12.57 6.46
N GLN A 347 -10.54 -13.17 7.24
CA GLN A 347 -10.32 -13.47 8.64
C GLN A 347 -10.56 -14.95 8.87
N GLY A 348 -9.47 -15.70 8.82
CA GLY A 348 -9.44 -17.13 9.06
C GLY A 348 -8.50 -17.48 10.21
N THR A 349 -8.45 -18.77 10.54
CA THR A 349 -7.45 -19.28 11.49
C THR A 349 -6.08 -19.28 10.83
N GLY A 350 -5.21 -18.38 11.25
CA GLY A 350 -3.87 -18.25 10.70
C GLY A 350 -2.95 -19.43 10.99
N ARG A 351 -1.95 -19.57 10.12
CA ARG A 351 -0.74 -20.35 10.34
C ARG A 351 0.42 -19.52 9.83
N SER A 352 1.53 -19.47 10.56
CA SER A 352 2.71 -18.77 10.04
C SER A 352 3.32 -19.56 8.89
N VAL A 353 3.83 -18.86 7.87
CA VAL A 353 4.53 -19.48 6.73
C VAL A 353 5.86 -20.11 7.15
N PHE A 354 6.43 -19.62 8.24
CA PHE A 354 7.73 -20.02 8.75
C PHE A 354 7.66 -20.21 10.26
N ALA A 355 8.54 -21.05 10.80
CA ALA A 355 8.69 -21.15 12.25
C ALA A 355 9.35 -19.86 12.77
N LYS A 356 8.88 -19.35 13.92
CA LYS A 356 9.34 -18.11 14.52
C LYS A 356 10.04 -18.41 15.84
N TYR A 357 11.27 -17.94 15.98
CA TYR A 357 12.06 -17.99 17.21
C TYR A 357 12.32 -16.55 17.65
N PRO A 358 11.54 -16.01 18.60
CA PRO A 358 11.72 -14.66 19.10
C PRO A 358 13.14 -14.45 19.62
N LEU A 359 13.76 -13.31 19.27
CA LEU A 359 15.06 -12.94 19.84
C LEU A 359 14.95 -12.44 21.28
N ILE A 360 13.77 -11.95 21.62
CA ILE A 360 13.46 -11.30 22.88
C ILE A 360 12.27 -12.03 23.46
N ASP A 361 12.40 -12.51 24.70
CA ASP A 361 11.31 -13.16 25.40
C ASP A 361 10.13 -12.18 25.54
N HIS A 362 8.91 -12.69 25.32
CA HIS A 362 7.65 -11.92 25.39
C HIS A 362 7.39 -11.20 26.72
N ILE A 363 8.24 -11.36 27.73
CA ILE A 363 8.14 -10.67 29.02
C ILE A 363 8.58 -9.20 28.90
N SER A 364 9.44 -8.85 27.93
CA SER A 364 9.84 -7.45 27.70
C SER A 364 9.08 -6.85 26.52
N ASP A 365 7.86 -6.38 26.78
CA ASP A 365 7.05 -5.63 25.79
C ASP A 365 7.76 -4.37 25.25
N ASN A 366 8.81 -3.91 25.93
CA ASN A 366 9.60 -2.73 25.56
C ASN A 366 10.89 -3.05 24.77
N GLY A 367 11.14 -4.31 24.40
CA GLY A 367 12.38 -4.69 23.71
C GLY A 367 13.64 -4.68 24.60
N VAL A 368 14.80 -4.83 23.96
CA VAL A 368 16.12 -4.92 24.63
C VAL A 368 17.02 -3.79 24.17
N TYR A 369 17.56 -3.04 25.12
CA TYR A 369 18.53 -1.98 24.83
C TYR A 369 19.94 -2.55 24.74
N LEU A 370 20.54 -2.46 23.56
CA LEU A 370 21.95 -2.73 23.38
C LEU A 370 22.75 -1.44 23.64
N LYS A 371 23.68 -1.56 24.58
CA LYS A 371 24.61 -0.50 25.01
C LYS A 371 26.02 -0.93 24.64
N VAL A 372 26.98 -0.01 24.79
CA VAL A 372 28.42 -0.16 24.51
C VAL A 372 28.98 -1.59 24.65
N PRO A 373 30.01 -1.96 23.85
CA PRO A 373 30.52 -3.33 23.75
C PRO A 373 30.75 -4.01 25.11
N GLY A 374 30.11 -5.17 25.30
CA GLY A 374 30.27 -6.04 26.48
C GLY A 374 29.32 -5.78 27.65
N GLN A 375 28.32 -4.89 27.52
CA GLN A 375 27.30 -4.69 28.57
C GLN A 375 25.91 -5.24 28.23
N SER A 376 25.59 -5.41 26.96
CA SER A 376 24.29 -5.94 26.53
C SER A 376 24.47 -6.65 25.19
N GLU A 377 24.10 -7.92 25.15
CA GLU A 377 24.09 -8.78 23.98
C GLU A 377 22.77 -9.54 23.94
N ILE A 378 22.29 -9.84 22.75
CA ILE A 378 21.16 -10.77 22.58
C ILE A 378 21.75 -12.09 22.15
N GLU A 379 21.43 -13.15 22.88
CA GLU A 379 21.73 -14.52 22.49
C GLU A 379 20.42 -15.29 22.33
N SER A 380 20.29 -16.02 21.23
CA SER A 380 19.13 -16.87 20.95
C SER A 380 19.59 -18.17 20.33
N ASP A 381 19.08 -19.29 20.87
CA ASP A 381 19.30 -20.62 20.31
C ASP A 381 18.15 -20.97 19.35
N PHE A 382 18.46 -21.65 18.25
CA PHE A 382 17.49 -22.16 17.29
C PHE A 382 17.98 -23.48 16.69
N ASN A 383 17.07 -24.33 16.23
CA ASN A 383 17.42 -25.64 15.67
C ASN A 383 16.97 -25.71 14.21
N ILE A 384 17.82 -26.23 13.33
CA ILE A 384 17.55 -26.45 11.91
C ILE A 384 17.48 -27.96 11.66
N VAL A 385 16.41 -28.43 11.04
CA VAL A 385 16.29 -29.83 10.58
C VAL A 385 16.54 -29.94 9.07
N GLN A 386 16.61 -31.17 8.56
CA GLN A 386 16.92 -31.44 7.16
C GLN A 386 15.88 -30.84 6.20
N GLU A 387 14.61 -30.77 6.60
CA GLU A 387 13.50 -30.25 5.80
C GLU A 387 13.36 -28.72 5.88
N ASP A 388 14.10 -28.07 6.77
CA ASP A 388 14.10 -26.62 6.89
C ASP A 388 14.88 -25.98 5.74
N GLY A 389 14.35 -24.87 5.26
CA GLY A 389 14.99 -24.00 4.29
C GLY A 389 16.02 -23.06 4.93
N GLN A 390 16.20 -21.91 4.31
CA GLN A 390 17.17 -20.90 4.73
C GLN A 390 16.65 -20.13 5.97
N PRO A 391 17.33 -20.20 7.14
CA PRO A 391 16.99 -19.32 8.26
C PRO A 391 17.29 -17.85 7.91
N ILE A 392 16.36 -16.96 8.28
CA ILE A 392 16.46 -15.51 8.10
C ILE A 392 16.32 -14.82 9.45
N LEU A 393 17.24 -13.94 9.80
CA LEU A 393 17.09 -13.00 10.90
C LEU A 393 16.26 -11.79 10.42
N PHE A 394 15.06 -11.65 10.95
CA PHE A 394 14.30 -10.40 10.90
C PHE A 394 14.64 -9.58 12.14
N LEU A 395 15.38 -8.49 11.94
CA LEU A 395 15.78 -7.60 13.02
C LEU A 395 15.09 -6.26 12.86
N GLN A 396 14.39 -5.82 13.89
CA GLN A 396 13.79 -4.49 13.97
C GLN A 396 14.42 -3.73 15.13
N ALA A 397 14.85 -2.49 14.89
CA ALA A 397 15.46 -1.69 15.93
C ALA A 397 15.20 -0.19 15.80
N ASP A 398 15.16 0.48 16.94
CA ASP A 398 14.95 1.91 17.04
C ASP A 398 16.17 2.59 17.70
N TRP A 399 16.55 3.77 17.19
CA TRP A 399 17.58 4.62 17.81
C TRP A 399 17.42 6.09 17.41
N LEU A 400 18.19 6.98 18.03
CA LEU A 400 18.19 8.39 17.64
C LEU A 400 18.89 8.59 16.29
N ASN A 401 18.21 9.17 15.31
CA ASN A 401 18.74 9.39 13.96
C ASN A 401 20.10 10.14 13.93
N SER A 402 20.38 10.96 14.94
CA SER A 402 21.67 11.66 15.09
C SER A 402 22.87 10.74 15.36
N VAL A 403 22.65 9.48 15.75
CA VAL A 403 23.71 8.50 16.06
C VAL A 403 23.85 7.39 15.02
N SER A 404 23.03 7.40 13.99
CA SER A 404 22.96 6.35 12.96
C SER A 404 24.31 6.01 12.32
N SER A 405 25.09 7.02 11.90
CA SER A 405 26.42 6.82 11.31
C SER A 405 27.45 6.23 12.27
N ALA A 406 27.16 6.25 13.57
CA ALA A 406 27.99 5.66 14.61
C ALA A 406 27.50 4.28 15.05
N ILE A 407 26.41 3.73 14.50
CA ILE A 407 25.94 2.39 14.87
C ILE A 407 26.66 1.34 14.04
N GLU A 408 27.15 0.31 14.74
CA GLU A 408 27.71 -0.88 14.14
C GLU A 408 27.26 -2.11 14.92
N LEU A 409 26.63 -3.06 14.23
CA LEU A 409 26.20 -4.33 14.80
C LEU A 409 26.99 -5.48 14.19
N GLN A 410 27.40 -6.42 15.03
CA GLN A 410 27.90 -7.71 14.60
C GLN A 410 26.85 -8.78 14.87
N ILE A 411 26.54 -9.55 13.84
CA ILE A 411 25.71 -10.74 13.93
C ILE A 411 26.63 -11.94 13.84
N LYS A 412 26.64 -12.74 14.91
CA LYS A 412 27.46 -13.94 15.02
C LYS A 412 26.57 -15.17 15.07
N GLN A 413 26.96 -16.22 14.35
CA GLN A 413 26.35 -17.55 14.45
C GLN A 413 27.43 -18.55 14.80
N ASN A 414 27.18 -19.38 15.83
CA ASN A 414 28.11 -20.41 16.29
C ASN A 414 29.54 -19.87 16.54
N GLY A 415 29.63 -18.63 17.04
CA GLY A 415 30.88 -17.94 17.34
C GLY A 415 31.56 -17.24 16.14
N GLN A 416 31.05 -17.41 14.92
CA GLN A 416 31.57 -16.76 13.71
C GLN A 416 30.75 -15.53 13.35
N THR A 417 31.40 -14.41 13.01
CA THR A 417 30.70 -13.22 12.49
C THR A 417 30.25 -13.47 11.06
N ILE A 418 28.93 -13.48 10.85
CA ILE A 418 28.31 -13.72 9.55
C ILE A 418 27.82 -12.42 8.89
N HIS A 419 27.46 -11.41 9.68
CA HIS A 419 27.10 -10.07 9.17
C HIS A 419 27.71 -8.97 10.03
N GLN A 420 28.04 -7.86 9.38
CA GLN A 420 28.44 -6.61 10.02
C GLN A 420 27.60 -5.47 9.45
N LEU A 421 26.66 -4.99 10.27
CA LEU A 421 25.69 -3.97 9.87
C LEU A 421 26.18 -2.61 10.32
N LYS A 422 26.04 -1.62 9.45
CA LYS A 422 26.27 -0.22 9.80
C LYS A 422 24.92 0.47 9.83
N GLY A 423 24.67 1.31 10.83
CA GLY A 423 23.42 2.05 10.94
C GLY A 423 23.31 3.22 9.96
N ASP A 424 23.98 3.17 8.81
CA ASP A 424 23.96 4.28 7.86
C ASP A 424 22.52 4.55 7.39
N THR A 425 21.99 5.73 7.71
CA THR A 425 20.64 6.18 7.32
C THR A 425 20.42 6.21 5.81
N HIS A 426 21.51 6.17 5.04
CA HIS A 426 21.46 6.08 3.58
C HIS A 426 21.16 4.68 3.07
N ILE A 427 21.07 3.69 3.96
CA ILE A 427 20.56 2.36 3.67
C ILE A 427 19.03 2.44 3.56
N ILE A 428 18.63 3.00 2.42
CA ILE A 428 17.29 2.98 1.83
C ILE A 428 16.83 1.52 1.77
N PHE A 429 15.53 1.22 1.86
CA PHE A 429 14.98 -0.11 1.52
C PHE A 429 15.62 -0.62 0.22
N GLN A 430 16.63 -1.46 0.34
CA GLN A 430 17.50 -1.88 -0.75
C GLN A 430 17.88 -3.33 -0.54
N HIS A 431 17.85 -4.04 -1.67
CA HIS A 431 18.52 -5.32 -1.79
C HIS A 431 20.01 -5.05 -2.03
N ILE A 432 20.83 -5.44 -1.06
CA ILE A 432 22.28 -5.44 -1.21
C ILE A 432 22.69 -6.90 -1.24
N GLU A 433 23.02 -7.41 -2.43
CA GLU A 433 23.34 -8.82 -2.64
C GLU A 433 22.21 -9.73 -2.13
N ASN A 434 22.44 -10.45 -1.03
CA ASN A 434 21.50 -11.40 -0.42
C ASN A 434 20.87 -10.88 0.88
N ILE A 435 21.01 -9.60 1.19
CA ILE A 435 20.37 -8.99 2.37
C ILE A 435 19.39 -7.90 1.93
N CYS A 436 18.38 -7.67 2.76
CA CYS A 436 17.55 -6.48 2.65
C CYS A 436 17.59 -5.69 3.94
N VAL A 437 17.71 -4.39 3.75
CA VAL A 437 18.03 -3.44 4.78
C VAL A 437 17.24 -2.17 4.48
N GLY A 438 16.65 -1.58 5.50
CA GLY A 438 15.81 -0.40 5.31
C GLY A 438 15.38 0.23 6.62
N GLY A 439 14.63 1.31 6.50
CA GLY A 439 14.12 2.05 7.65
C GLY A 439 13.57 3.41 7.27
N TYR A 440 13.00 4.09 8.26
CA TYR A 440 12.48 5.45 8.11
C TYR A 440 12.70 6.27 9.38
N VAL A 441 12.70 7.59 9.23
CA VAL A 441 12.81 8.53 10.34
C VAL A 441 11.41 8.94 10.79
N ASP A 442 11.13 8.77 12.08
CA ASP A 442 9.93 9.24 12.78
C ASP A 442 10.34 10.28 13.84
N GLY A 443 10.19 11.55 13.50
CA GLY A 443 10.70 12.67 14.29
C GLY A 443 12.22 12.62 14.47
N LYS A 444 12.69 12.18 15.64
CA LYS A 444 14.12 12.01 15.94
C LYS A 444 14.57 10.55 15.94
N MET A 445 13.63 9.62 15.89
CA MET A 445 13.91 8.19 15.92
C MET A 445 14.10 7.68 14.50
N TYR A 446 15.12 6.87 14.28
CA TYR A 446 15.22 6.03 13.09
C TYR A 446 14.71 4.64 13.45
N ARG A 447 13.77 4.14 12.66
CA ARG A 447 13.19 2.80 12.79
C ARG A 447 13.73 1.93 11.67
N ALA A 448 14.51 0.92 12.03
CA ALA A 448 15.27 0.10 11.10
C ALA A 448 14.73 -1.31 11.00
N TYR A 449 14.96 -1.90 9.83
CA TYR A 449 14.59 -3.25 9.48
C TYR A 449 15.75 -3.91 8.75
N TRP A 450 16.09 -5.14 9.14
CA TRP A 450 17.03 -5.99 8.42
C TRP A 450 16.44 -7.38 8.22
N LEU A 451 16.67 -7.92 7.03
CA LEU A 451 16.47 -9.30 6.64
C LEU A 451 17.81 -9.88 6.24
N LEU A 452 18.36 -10.73 7.12
CA LEU A 452 19.70 -11.27 6.98
C LEU A 452 19.64 -12.80 6.90
N PRO A 453 20.10 -13.42 5.80
CA PRO A 453 20.21 -14.86 5.74
C PRO A 453 21.27 -15.33 6.74
N LEU A 454 20.92 -16.33 7.55
CA LEU A 454 21.83 -16.97 8.49
C LEU A 454 22.56 -18.14 7.80
N GLU A 455 23.52 -18.79 8.44
CA GLU A 455 24.08 -20.03 7.89
C GLU A 455 23.11 -21.19 8.12
N ARG A 456 22.83 -21.99 7.08
CA ARG A 456 22.02 -23.21 7.22
C ARG A 456 22.91 -24.37 7.68
N THR A 457 23.03 -24.54 8.99
CA THR A 457 23.74 -25.68 9.61
C THR A 457 22.72 -26.56 10.35
N GLU A 458 22.58 -27.83 9.97
CA GLU A 458 21.67 -28.77 10.66
C GLU A 458 22.07 -28.95 12.14
N GLY A 459 21.05 -29.03 13.00
CA GLY A 459 21.20 -29.13 14.45
C GLY A 459 21.06 -27.80 15.19
N GLU A 460 21.59 -27.76 16.41
CA GLU A 460 21.54 -26.60 17.29
C GLU A 460 22.46 -25.49 16.80
N ASN A 461 21.91 -24.29 16.69
CA ASN A 461 22.60 -23.07 16.32
C ASN A 461 22.40 -22.02 17.40
N ARG A 462 23.44 -21.20 17.60
CA ARG A 462 23.40 -20.04 18.48
C ARG A 462 23.63 -18.76 17.71
N LEU A 463 22.66 -17.86 17.74
CA LEU A 463 22.78 -16.50 17.22
C LEU A 463 23.15 -15.55 18.35
N ARG A 464 24.04 -14.59 18.05
CA ARG A 464 24.45 -13.53 18.97
C ARG A 464 24.52 -12.19 18.26
N ILE A 465 23.88 -11.17 18.84
CA ILE A 465 23.83 -9.80 18.31
C ILE A 465 24.56 -8.87 19.27
N GLU A 466 25.56 -8.15 18.74
CA GLU A 466 26.41 -7.25 19.52
C GLU A 466 26.46 -5.86 18.90
N LEU A 467 26.24 -4.82 19.72
CA LEU A 467 26.58 -3.44 19.36
C LEU A 467 28.08 -3.23 19.56
N THR A 468 28.83 -3.05 18.48
CA THR A 468 30.29 -2.89 18.53
C THR A 468 30.75 -1.44 18.58
N SER A 469 29.86 -0.51 18.27
CA SER A 469 30.18 0.90 18.32
C SER A 469 30.08 1.51 19.72
N LYS A 470 30.94 2.49 20.01
CA LYS A 470 31.01 3.11 21.34
C LYS A 470 30.05 4.30 21.46
N GLY A 471 29.41 4.44 22.63
CA GLY A 471 28.66 5.64 23.01
C GLY A 471 27.28 5.79 22.39
N THR A 472 26.73 4.72 21.83
CA THR A 472 25.37 4.70 21.25
C THR A 472 24.51 3.68 21.99
N GLU A 473 23.20 3.93 21.99
CA GLU A 473 22.18 3.02 22.52
C GLU A 473 21.21 2.74 21.38
N ILE A 474 20.91 1.47 21.18
CA ILE A 474 19.86 1.03 20.24
C ILE A 474 18.88 0.15 20.98
N GLN A 475 17.62 0.19 20.58
CA GLN A 475 16.56 -0.64 21.11
C GLN A 475 16.21 -1.70 20.07
N ILE A 476 16.51 -2.96 20.34
CA ILE A 476 16.01 -4.07 19.52
C ILE A 476 14.56 -4.34 19.96
N LEU A 477 13.64 -4.35 19.00
CA LEU A 477 12.20 -4.45 19.26
C LEU A 477 11.74 -5.91 19.39
N PRO A 478 10.70 -6.20 20.20
CA PRO A 478 10.22 -7.57 20.47
C PRO A 478 9.80 -8.36 19.23
N GLU A 479 9.46 -7.67 18.14
CA GLU A 479 9.12 -8.26 16.85
C GLU A 479 10.34 -8.87 16.14
N SER A 480 11.55 -8.62 16.63
CA SER A 480 12.76 -9.24 16.08
C SER A 480 12.79 -10.74 16.34
N MET A 481 13.05 -11.53 15.31
CA MET A 481 12.96 -12.98 15.36
C MET A 481 13.85 -13.66 14.32
N ILE A 482 14.21 -14.91 14.60
CA ILE A 482 14.74 -15.84 13.60
C ILE A 482 13.55 -16.55 12.97
N GLN A 483 13.51 -16.52 11.65
CA GLN A 483 12.47 -17.12 10.82
C GLN A 483 13.06 -18.33 10.11
N ILE A 484 12.52 -19.51 10.36
CA ILE A 484 12.92 -20.74 9.66
C ILE A 484 11.88 -21.02 8.59
N TRP A 485 12.26 -20.72 7.36
CA TRP A 485 11.44 -20.94 6.18
C TRP A 485 11.43 -22.43 5.84
N PRO A 486 10.32 -23.01 5.36
CA PRO A 486 10.37 -24.34 4.78
C PRO A 486 11.26 -24.34 3.53
N GLU A 487 11.79 -25.50 3.15
CA GLU A 487 12.50 -25.65 1.89
C GLU A 487 11.53 -25.37 0.73
N TRP A 488 11.52 -24.13 0.24
CA TRP A 488 10.78 -23.77 -0.96
C TRP A 488 11.56 -24.25 -2.18
N GLU A 489 10.86 -24.84 -3.14
CA GLU A 489 11.35 -24.84 -4.52
C GLU A 489 11.54 -23.38 -4.92
N THR A 490 12.75 -22.85 -4.73
CA THR A 490 13.12 -21.57 -5.33
C THR A 490 12.82 -21.74 -6.80
N THR A 491 11.80 -21.06 -7.34
CA THR A 491 11.66 -20.89 -8.78
C THR A 491 13.00 -20.32 -9.22
N ALA A 492 13.84 -21.17 -9.82
CA ALA A 492 15.23 -20.84 -10.08
C ALA A 492 15.27 -19.45 -10.73
N ALA A 493 16.01 -18.52 -10.12
CA ALA A 493 16.31 -17.26 -10.78
C ALA A 493 16.83 -17.61 -12.18
N PRO A 494 16.35 -16.94 -13.25
CA PRO A 494 16.79 -17.26 -14.60
C PRO A 494 18.32 -17.23 -14.62
N GLN A 495 18.93 -18.30 -15.16
CA GLN A 495 20.35 -18.25 -15.49
C GLN A 495 20.53 -17.06 -16.40
N SER A 496 21.34 -16.08 -15.96
CA SER A 496 21.72 -14.96 -16.81
C SER A 496 22.45 -15.54 -18.02
N GLU A 497 21.81 -15.54 -19.19
CA GLU A 497 22.48 -15.79 -20.47
C GLU A 497 23.42 -14.64 -20.83
#